data_AF-A0A538IWP6-F1
#
_entry.id   AF-A0A538IWP6-F1
#
_cell.length_a   1.000
_cell.length_b   1.000
_cell.length_c   1.000
_cell.angle_alpha   90.00
_cell.angle_beta   90.00
_cell.angle_gamma   90.00
#
_symmetry.space_group_name_H-M   'P 1'
#
loop_
_entity.id
_entity.type
_entity.pdbx_description
1 polymer ?
#
loop_
_entity_poly.entity_id
_entity_poly.type
_entity_poly.pdbx_seq_one_letter_code
_entity_poly.pdbx_strand_id
1 'polypeptide(L)'
;MTRVWLRAAALGVVVVAAVAGLTVYFSTEKVPRCLASGVQTWRPPSDGKTHRYEVVILDRSACLFDMDHQQRLVGALRLSQAKWLSAALPGPSDTIRVEDVGQKVAFVTQRGLLGVRVFDLRTSRALYVTHFKGFTWNPRFGPDPPSHGLSLAPDRPELWVLDAPNSVVHVFDVSELPGRPPRPLEDIRLSKPISGDENPCTHACGRIGSLLHGKDGRFVYVGDAGDVIDTHTREIVANLEALHNSRVQLEVDWAGGKAVFPGRS
;
A
#
# COMPACT_ATOMS: atom_id res chain seq x y z
N MET A 1 42.81 22.67 40.44
CA MET A 1 42.32 22.09 39.17
C MET A 1 41.11 21.18 39.42
N THR A 2 40.03 21.66 40.04
CA THR A 2 39.03 20.75 40.63
C THR A 2 37.58 21.06 40.29
N ARG A 3 37.21 22.30 39.93
CA ARG A 3 35.80 22.64 39.64
C ARG A 3 35.40 22.61 38.16
N VAL A 4 36.33 22.87 37.24
CA VAL A 4 36.06 22.87 35.79
C VAL A 4 35.91 21.44 35.26
N TRP A 5 36.77 20.52 35.72
CA TRP A 5 36.67 19.09 35.39
C TRP A 5 35.38 18.45 35.92
N LEU A 6 34.92 18.83 37.12
CA LEU A 6 33.64 18.36 37.67
C LEU A 6 32.44 18.82 36.82
N ARG A 7 32.46 20.05 36.30
CA ARG A 7 31.39 20.56 35.43
C ARG A 7 31.41 19.92 34.03
N ALA A 8 32.59 19.69 33.46
CA ALA A 8 32.74 19.00 32.19
C ALA A 8 32.33 17.51 32.28
N ALA A 9 32.69 16.83 33.37
CA ALA A 9 32.26 15.46 33.65
C ALA A 9 30.74 15.38 33.87
N ALA A 10 30.15 16.32 34.62
CA ALA A 10 28.70 16.39 34.82
C ALA A 10 27.94 16.64 33.50
N LEU A 11 28.42 17.56 32.66
CA LEU A 11 27.82 17.80 31.34
C LEU A 11 27.96 16.57 30.43
N GLY A 12 29.12 15.90 30.44
CA GLY A 12 29.35 14.67 29.69
C GLY A 12 28.42 13.54 30.11
N VAL A 13 28.17 13.37 31.40
CA VAL A 13 27.22 12.38 31.93
C VAL A 13 25.78 12.72 31.55
N VAL A 14 25.37 14.00 31.58
CA VAL A 14 24.02 14.40 31.15
C VAL A 14 23.82 14.19 29.65
N VAL A 15 24.81 14.53 28.82
CA VAL A 15 24.73 14.31 27.36
C VAL A 15 24.72 12.82 27.03
N VAL A 16 25.57 12.01 27.67
CA VAL A 16 25.57 10.56 27.47
C VAL A 16 24.28 9.92 28.00
N ALA A 17 23.72 10.38 29.12
CA ALA A 17 22.44 9.91 29.62
C ALA A 17 21.26 10.35 28.74
N ALA A 18 21.32 11.54 28.13
CA ALA A 18 20.32 12.02 27.18
C ALA A 18 20.41 11.27 25.84
N VAL A 19 21.62 11.00 25.34
CA VAL A 19 21.84 10.22 24.12
C VAL A 19 21.50 8.76 24.35
N ALA A 20 21.97 8.13 25.44
CA ALA A 20 21.60 6.77 25.80
C ALA A 20 20.11 6.66 26.11
N GLY A 21 19.51 7.67 26.76
CA GLY A 21 18.07 7.77 26.99
C GLY A 21 17.27 7.85 25.68
N LEU A 22 17.71 8.65 24.70
CA LEU A 22 17.15 8.66 23.34
C LEU A 22 17.35 7.31 22.65
N THR A 23 18.53 6.70 22.77
CA THR A 23 18.86 5.44 22.09
C THR A 23 18.04 4.28 22.66
N VAL A 24 17.80 4.23 23.97
CA VAL A 24 16.89 3.26 24.61
C VAL A 24 15.41 3.58 24.31
N TYR A 25 15.04 4.87 24.21
CA TYR A 25 13.69 5.29 23.79
C TYR A 25 13.36 4.84 22.35
N PHE A 26 14.34 4.80 21.46
CA PHE A 26 14.17 4.29 20.09
C PHE A 26 14.44 2.78 19.93
N SER A 27 14.94 2.09 20.97
CA SER A 27 15.42 0.69 20.87
C SER A 27 14.65 -0.32 21.73
N THR A 28 13.39 -0.04 22.09
CA THR A 28 12.46 -1.08 22.57
C THR A 28 11.22 -1.13 21.67
N GLU A 29 11.16 -2.16 20.81
CA GLU A 29 10.02 -2.46 19.94
C GLU A 29 8.69 -2.43 20.70
N LYS A 30 7.71 -1.64 20.23
CA LYS A 30 6.26 -1.93 20.18
C LYS A 30 5.43 -0.68 19.85
N VAL A 31 5.12 -0.43 18.58
CA VAL A 31 3.87 0.31 18.25
C VAL A 31 3.25 -0.18 16.94
N PRO A 32 2.52 -1.30 16.98
CA PRO A 32 1.20 -1.28 16.33
C PRO A 32 0.03 -1.59 17.28
N ARG A 33 -0.90 -0.63 17.37
CA ARG A 33 -2.35 -0.75 17.65
C ARG A 33 -2.98 0.42 16.89
N CYS A 34 -2.71 0.39 15.59
CA CYS A 34 -2.90 1.45 14.60
C CYS A 34 -2.24 2.78 15.02
N LEU A 35 -1.02 2.63 15.53
CA LEU A 35 -0.03 3.66 15.88
C LEU A 35 -0.29 4.57 17.11
N ALA A 36 -1.27 4.22 17.98
CA ALA A 36 -1.49 4.51 19.43
C ALA A 36 -1.20 5.94 20.01
N SER A 37 -2.00 6.60 20.88
CA SER A 37 -2.95 6.17 21.93
C SER A 37 -4.43 6.49 21.62
N GLY A 38 -5.37 5.80 22.30
CA GLY A 38 -6.82 6.07 22.21
C GLY A 38 -7.62 5.18 21.23
N VAL A 39 -6.94 4.39 20.39
CA VAL A 39 -7.61 3.45 19.47
C VAL A 39 -8.22 2.28 20.24
N GLN A 40 -9.53 2.07 20.07
CA GLN A 40 -10.26 1.00 20.75
C GLN A 40 -9.97 -0.36 20.12
N THR A 41 -10.14 -1.43 20.91
CA THR A 41 -10.17 -2.79 20.34
C THR A 41 -11.41 -2.89 19.48
N TRP A 42 -11.25 -3.29 18.23
CA TRP A 42 -12.39 -3.43 17.33
C TRP A 42 -13.37 -4.47 17.87
N ARG A 43 -14.65 -4.16 17.75
CA ARG A 43 -15.75 -5.07 18.07
C ARG A 43 -16.64 -5.19 16.85
N PRO A 44 -17.14 -6.39 16.53
CA PRO A 44 -18.07 -6.55 15.43
C PRO A 44 -19.34 -5.73 15.66
N PRO A 45 -19.89 -5.10 14.62
CA PRO A 45 -21.17 -4.39 14.73
C PRO A 45 -22.29 -5.39 15.07
N SER A 46 -23.27 -4.91 15.84
CA SER A 46 -24.39 -5.71 16.38
C SER A 46 -25.76 -5.21 15.93
N ASP A 47 -25.79 -4.22 15.04
CA ASP A 47 -27.03 -3.58 14.54
C ASP A 47 -27.72 -4.35 13.41
N GLY A 48 -27.19 -5.52 13.03
CA GLY A 48 -27.74 -6.39 11.99
C GLY A 48 -27.55 -5.87 10.55
N LYS A 49 -26.89 -4.73 10.36
CA LYS A 49 -26.58 -4.19 9.04
C LYS A 49 -25.29 -4.79 8.49
N THR A 50 -25.11 -4.68 7.18
CA THR A 50 -23.81 -4.93 6.55
C THR A 50 -22.94 -3.69 6.73
N HIS A 51 -21.70 -3.91 7.19
CA HIS A 51 -20.68 -2.86 7.29
C HIS A 51 -19.46 -3.27 6.48
N ARG A 52 -18.83 -2.32 5.81
CA ARG A 52 -17.67 -2.57 4.94
C ARG A 52 -16.43 -1.94 5.53
N TYR A 53 -15.37 -2.75 5.64
CA TYR A 53 -14.13 -2.34 6.24
C TYR A 53 -12.97 -2.55 5.30
N GLU A 54 -12.12 -1.54 5.17
CA GLU A 54 -10.76 -1.75 4.70
C GLU A 54 -9.91 -2.17 5.91
N VAL A 55 -9.22 -3.30 5.80
CA VAL A 55 -8.40 -3.86 6.86
C VAL A 55 -6.94 -3.81 6.46
N VAL A 56 -6.16 -2.98 7.13
CA VAL A 56 -4.72 -2.84 6.90
C VAL A 56 -3.96 -3.67 7.92
N ILE A 57 -3.07 -4.54 7.44
CA ILE A 57 -2.27 -5.42 8.27
C ILE A 57 -0.89 -4.80 8.51
N LEU A 58 -0.51 -4.69 9.78
CA LEU A 58 0.79 -4.26 10.27
C LEU A 58 1.38 -5.36 11.17
N ASP A 59 2.65 -5.21 11.61
CA ASP A 59 3.25 -6.16 12.54
C ASP A 59 2.34 -6.39 13.78
N ARG A 60 1.84 -7.61 13.94
CA ARG A 60 0.97 -8.01 15.05
C ARG A 60 -0.33 -7.20 15.21
N SER A 61 -0.78 -6.45 14.20
CA SER A 61 -2.04 -5.68 14.27
C SER A 61 -2.81 -5.68 12.95
N ALA A 62 -4.13 -5.69 13.04
CA ALA A 62 -5.03 -5.37 11.94
C ALA A 62 -5.82 -4.09 12.28
N CYS A 63 -5.82 -3.12 11.38
CA CYS A 63 -6.48 -1.83 11.52
C CYS A 63 -7.72 -1.80 10.66
N LEU A 64 -8.88 -1.52 11.26
CA LEU A 64 -10.16 -1.55 10.56
C LEU A 64 -10.65 -0.13 10.32
N PHE A 65 -10.79 0.21 9.05
CA PHE A 65 -11.27 1.51 8.59
C PHE A 65 -12.66 1.33 7.99
N ASP A 66 -13.62 2.11 8.48
CA ASP A 66 -15.00 2.07 8.01
C ASP A 66 -15.12 2.80 6.66
N MET A 67 -15.34 2.03 5.60
CA MET A 67 -15.38 2.54 4.23
C MET A 67 -16.58 3.44 3.99
N ASP A 68 -17.69 3.20 4.69
CA ASP A 68 -18.93 3.95 4.56
C ASP A 68 -18.91 5.26 5.39
N HIS A 69 -17.95 5.39 6.31
CA HIS A 69 -17.76 6.58 7.15
C HIS A 69 -16.38 7.22 6.95
N GLN A 70 -16.11 7.63 5.70
CA GLN A 70 -14.91 8.39 5.33
C GLN A 70 -13.59 7.70 5.71
N GLN A 71 -13.54 6.37 5.58
CA GLN A 71 -12.34 5.58 5.90
C GLN A 71 -11.86 5.80 7.34
N ARG A 72 -12.77 6.04 8.29
CA ARG A 72 -12.41 6.32 9.68
C ARG A 72 -11.90 5.06 10.36
N LEU A 73 -10.77 5.15 11.07
CA LEU A 73 -10.30 4.08 11.94
C LEU A 73 -11.32 3.81 13.06
N VAL A 74 -11.95 2.64 13.04
CA VAL A 74 -12.98 2.24 14.02
C VAL A 74 -12.48 1.25 15.07
N GLY A 75 -11.29 0.67 14.85
CA GLY A 75 -10.62 -0.10 15.88
C GLY A 75 -9.47 -0.93 15.35
N ALA A 76 -8.81 -1.62 16.27
CA ALA A 76 -7.69 -2.50 15.97
C ALA A 76 -7.90 -3.89 16.57
N LEU A 77 -7.41 -4.92 15.88
CA LEU A 77 -7.25 -6.27 16.40
C LEU A 77 -5.78 -6.57 16.63
N ARG A 78 -5.46 -7.25 17.73
CA ARG A 78 -4.12 -7.76 17.98
C ARG A 78 -3.97 -9.12 17.30
N LEU A 79 -3.02 -9.21 16.38
CA LEU A 79 -2.64 -10.48 15.77
C LEU A 79 -1.54 -11.09 16.65
N SER A 80 -1.89 -12.12 17.43
CA SER A 80 -0.88 -12.93 18.12
C SER A 80 0.05 -13.53 17.07
N GLN A 81 1.34 -13.15 17.08
CA GLN A 81 2.38 -13.49 16.08
C GLN A 81 1.90 -14.47 15.00
N ALA A 82 1.15 -13.95 14.04
CA ALA A 82 0.51 -14.76 13.02
C ALA A 82 1.55 -15.09 11.95
N LYS A 83 2.61 -15.82 12.33
CA LYS A 83 3.67 -16.28 11.41
C LYS A 83 3.09 -17.03 10.21
N TRP A 84 1.91 -17.65 10.38
CA TRP A 84 1.16 -18.29 9.31
C TRP A 84 0.68 -17.32 8.23
N LEU A 85 0.35 -16.06 8.55
CA LEU A 85 -0.03 -15.05 7.54
C LEU A 85 1.16 -14.74 6.63
N SER A 86 2.37 -14.57 7.21
CA SER A 86 3.59 -14.38 6.42
C SER A 86 3.90 -15.57 5.51
N ALA A 87 3.53 -16.80 5.92
CA ALA A 87 3.68 -18.00 5.09
C ALA A 87 2.59 -18.14 4.00
N ALA A 88 1.43 -17.49 4.18
CA ALA A 88 0.32 -17.50 3.24
C ALA A 88 0.38 -16.37 2.20
N LEU A 89 1.19 -15.34 2.46
CA LEU A 89 1.45 -14.28 1.48
C LEU A 89 2.29 -14.83 0.32
N PRO A 90 2.03 -14.40 -0.93
CA PRO A 90 2.91 -14.73 -2.05
C PRO A 90 4.34 -14.31 -1.74
N GLY A 91 5.31 -15.08 -2.22
CA GLY A 91 6.71 -14.67 -2.16
C GLY A 91 6.94 -13.34 -2.91
N PRO A 92 8.02 -12.61 -2.59
CA PRO A 92 8.36 -11.39 -3.31
C PRO A 92 8.48 -11.68 -4.81
N SER A 93 7.84 -10.85 -5.63
CA SER A 93 7.87 -10.95 -7.08
C SER A 93 8.24 -9.60 -7.65
N ASP A 94 9.21 -9.58 -8.56
CA ASP A 94 9.54 -8.43 -9.39
C ASP A 94 8.59 -8.29 -10.58
N THR A 95 7.49 -9.04 -10.60
CA THR A 95 6.47 -9.02 -11.64
C THR A 95 5.08 -9.04 -11.01
N ILE A 96 4.26 -8.06 -11.35
CA ILE A 96 2.86 -7.99 -10.94
C ILE A 96 2.01 -8.13 -12.20
N ARG A 97 1.01 -9.01 -12.13
CA ARG A 97 0.13 -9.37 -13.23
C ARG A 97 -1.32 -9.28 -12.80
N VAL A 98 -2.14 -8.63 -13.61
CA VAL A 98 -3.61 -8.60 -13.50
C VAL A 98 -4.19 -9.08 -14.83
N GLU A 99 -5.24 -9.89 -14.78
CA GLU A 99 -5.87 -10.45 -15.98
C GLU A 99 -7.26 -9.85 -16.19
N ASP A 100 -7.56 -9.48 -17.44
CA ASP A 100 -8.94 -9.29 -17.90
C ASP A 100 -9.33 -10.54 -18.69
N VAL A 101 -10.04 -11.44 -18.00
CA VAL A 101 -10.50 -12.71 -18.60
C VAL A 101 -11.57 -12.46 -19.66
N GLY A 102 -12.30 -11.34 -19.61
CA GLY A 102 -13.30 -10.95 -20.61
C GLY A 102 -12.65 -10.56 -21.93
N GLN A 103 -11.69 -9.63 -21.87
CA GLN A 103 -10.93 -9.17 -23.04
C GLN A 103 -9.81 -10.13 -23.47
N LYS A 104 -9.54 -11.18 -22.69
CA LYS A 104 -8.47 -12.16 -22.92
C LYS A 104 -7.08 -11.52 -22.95
N VAL A 105 -6.83 -10.56 -22.06
CA VAL A 105 -5.54 -9.88 -21.92
C VAL A 105 -5.01 -9.94 -20.50
N ALA A 106 -3.70 -9.81 -20.36
CA ALA A 106 -3.05 -9.60 -19.07
C ALA A 106 -2.23 -8.32 -19.09
N PHE A 107 -2.30 -7.57 -18.01
CA PHE A 107 -1.48 -6.41 -17.74
C PHE A 107 -0.34 -6.82 -16.83
N VAL A 108 0.87 -6.41 -17.16
CA VAL A 108 2.07 -6.77 -16.42
C VAL A 108 2.97 -5.55 -16.23
N THR A 109 3.35 -5.29 -14.99
CA THR A 109 4.52 -4.49 -14.66
C THR A 109 5.61 -5.41 -14.11
N GLN A 110 6.86 -5.07 -14.40
CA GLN A 110 8.01 -5.83 -13.93
C GLN A 110 9.20 -4.91 -13.70
N ARG A 111 10.14 -5.33 -12.85
CA ARG A 111 11.43 -4.64 -12.70
C ARG A 111 12.09 -4.44 -14.07
N GLY A 112 12.64 -3.26 -14.30
CA GLY A 112 13.22 -2.89 -15.60
C GLY A 112 12.23 -2.21 -16.56
N LEU A 113 10.94 -2.16 -16.24
CA LEU A 113 9.93 -1.47 -17.04
C LEU A 113 9.28 -0.33 -16.22
N LEU A 114 9.60 0.93 -16.58
CA LEU A 114 8.82 2.09 -16.14
C LEU A 114 7.59 2.22 -17.06
N GLY A 115 6.54 1.48 -16.74
CA GLY A 115 5.38 1.32 -17.61
C GLY A 115 4.59 0.05 -17.36
N VAL A 116 3.71 -0.27 -18.31
CA VAL A 116 2.90 -1.50 -18.31
C VAL A 116 2.95 -2.19 -19.66
N ARG A 117 3.02 -3.53 -19.64
CA ARG A 117 2.93 -4.38 -20.82
C ARG A 117 1.58 -5.06 -20.86
N VAL A 118 1.00 -5.16 -22.05
CA VAL A 118 -0.23 -5.93 -22.30
C VAL A 118 0.13 -7.20 -23.04
N PHE A 119 -0.39 -8.34 -22.61
CA PHE A 119 -0.24 -9.64 -23.24
C PHE A 119 -1.60 -10.18 -23.69
N ASP A 120 -1.64 -10.90 -24.81
CA ASP A 120 -2.77 -11.73 -25.19
C ASP A 120 -2.73 -13.05 -24.41
N LEU A 121 -3.80 -13.39 -23.69
CA LEU A 121 -3.88 -14.59 -22.84
C LEU A 121 -3.96 -15.89 -23.63
N ARG A 122 -4.34 -15.85 -24.91
CA ARG A 122 -4.50 -17.05 -25.76
C ARG A 122 -3.15 -17.49 -26.34
N THR A 123 -2.31 -16.52 -26.67
CA THR A 123 -1.03 -16.73 -27.38
C THR A 123 0.19 -16.46 -26.51
N SER A 124 0.02 -15.86 -25.33
CA SER A 124 1.10 -15.39 -24.45
C SER A 124 2.04 -14.37 -25.12
N ARG A 125 1.61 -13.73 -26.21
CA ARG A 125 2.40 -12.72 -26.92
C ARG A 125 2.16 -11.34 -26.32
N ALA A 126 3.22 -10.56 -26.19
CA ALA A 126 3.11 -9.14 -25.85
C ALA A 126 2.43 -8.40 -27.02
N LEU A 127 1.35 -7.69 -26.72
CA LEU A 127 0.60 -6.86 -27.65
C LEU A 127 1.14 -5.42 -27.66
N TYR A 128 1.31 -4.84 -26.47
CA TYR A 128 1.66 -3.44 -26.29
C TYR A 128 2.62 -3.26 -25.12
N VAL A 129 3.49 -2.25 -25.22
CA VAL A 129 4.28 -1.73 -24.11
C VAL A 129 3.99 -0.24 -24.01
N THR A 130 3.49 0.19 -22.86
CA THR A 130 3.12 1.58 -22.59
C THR A 130 4.07 2.12 -21.53
N HIS A 131 4.90 3.09 -21.92
CA HIS A 131 5.79 3.81 -21.01
C HIS A 131 5.09 5.06 -20.45
N PHE A 132 5.44 5.44 -19.22
CA PHE A 132 4.97 6.68 -18.61
C PHE A 132 5.65 7.88 -19.26
N LYS A 133 4.96 8.56 -20.18
CA LYS A 133 5.53 9.64 -20.99
C LYS A 133 5.91 10.83 -20.10
N GLY A 134 7.14 11.32 -20.24
CA GLY A 134 7.64 12.47 -19.46
C GLY A 134 8.13 12.11 -18.06
N PHE A 135 8.04 10.84 -17.65
CA PHE A 135 8.53 10.34 -16.37
C PHE A 135 9.85 9.60 -16.55
N THR A 136 10.68 9.64 -15.52
CA THR A 136 11.94 8.89 -15.41
C THR A 136 12.07 8.37 -13.98
N TRP A 137 13.01 7.45 -13.72
CA TRP A 137 13.29 7.02 -12.35
C TRP A 137 14.66 7.50 -11.91
N ASN A 138 14.81 7.69 -10.60
CA ASN A 138 16.10 7.93 -9.98
C ASN A 138 16.76 6.58 -9.66
N PRO A 139 18.05 6.37 -10.00
CA PRO A 139 18.82 5.18 -9.60
C PRO A 139 18.84 4.87 -8.08
N ARG A 140 18.42 5.81 -7.22
CA ARG A 140 18.14 5.53 -5.80
C ARG A 140 17.10 4.43 -5.57
N PHE A 141 16.21 4.16 -6.52
CA PHE A 141 15.28 3.03 -6.48
C PHE A 141 15.91 1.70 -6.97
N GLY A 142 17.19 1.72 -7.35
CA GLY A 142 17.93 0.60 -7.91
C GLY A 142 18.45 0.86 -9.32
N PRO A 143 19.28 -0.06 -9.86
CA PRO A 143 19.81 0.05 -11.21
C PRO A 143 18.72 0.02 -12.29
N ASP A 144 17.60 -0.61 -11.98
CA ASP A 144 16.41 -0.73 -12.82
C ASP A 144 15.20 -0.08 -12.13
N PRO A 145 14.23 0.46 -12.87
CA PRO A 145 12.98 0.92 -12.28
C PRO A 145 12.30 -0.26 -11.55
N PRO A 146 11.80 -0.04 -10.32
CA PRO A 146 11.17 -1.10 -9.52
C PRO A 146 9.83 -1.51 -10.14
N SER A 147 9.41 -2.75 -9.87
CA SER A 147 8.01 -3.12 -10.04
C SER A 147 7.12 -2.28 -9.10
N HIS A 148 5.88 -2.06 -9.49
CA HIS A 148 4.98 -1.13 -8.82
C HIS A 148 3.54 -1.67 -8.78
N GLY A 149 2.66 -1.06 -7.97
CA GLY A 149 1.25 -1.43 -7.90
C GLY A 149 0.55 -1.42 -9.28
N LEU A 150 -0.40 -2.34 -9.46
CA LEU A 150 -1.21 -2.50 -10.66
C LEU A 150 -2.59 -3.01 -10.26
N SER A 151 -3.65 -2.35 -10.71
CA SER A 151 -5.02 -2.83 -10.48
C SER A 151 -5.90 -2.48 -11.67
N LEU A 152 -6.69 -3.46 -12.11
CA LEU A 152 -7.80 -3.24 -13.03
C LEU A 152 -9.03 -2.87 -12.21
N ALA A 153 -9.77 -1.85 -12.63
CA ALA A 153 -11.02 -1.49 -11.98
C ALA A 153 -12.07 -2.59 -12.20
N PRO A 154 -12.83 -3.00 -11.16
CA PRO A 154 -13.77 -4.12 -11.28
C PRO A 154 -15.07 -3.74 -12.00
N ASP A 155 -15.37 -2.46 -12.14
CA ASP A 155 -16.67 -1.94 -12.57
C ASP A 155 -16.60 -1.12 -13.88
N ARG A 156 -15.38 -0.85 -14.39
CA ARG A 156 -15.14 -0.03 -15.59
C ARG A 156 -13.84 -0.43 -16.28
N PRO A 157 -13.66 -0.14 -17.58
CA PRO A 157 -12.47 -0.53 -18.32
C PRO A 157 -11.30 0.44 -18.07
N GLU A 158 -10.91 0.60 -16.81
CA GLU A 158 -9.78 1.43 -16.41
C GLU A 158 -8.68 0.58 -15.76
N LEU A 159 -7.45 0.78 -16.22
CA LEU A 159 -6.25 0.22 -15.61
C LEU A 159 -5.53 1.31 -14.83
N TRP A 160 -5.25 1.03 -13.57
CA TRP A 160 -4.53 1.93 -12.67
C TRP A 160 -3.15 1.36 -12.37
N VAL A 161 -2.13 2.19 -12.56
CA VAL A 161 -0.74 1.77 -12.53
C VAL A 161 0.05 2.75 -11.66
N LEU A 162 0.62 2.26 -10.56
CA LEU A 162 1.45 3.08 -9.68
C LEU A 162 2.81 3.34 -10.33
N ASP A 163 3.31 4.56 -10.31
CA ASP A 163 4.72 4.90 -10.55
C ASP A 163 5.31 5.31 -9.20
N ALA A 164 5.84 4.32 -8.47
CA ALA A 164 6.41 4.53 -7.15
C ALA A 164 7.61 5.51 -7.16
N PRO A 165 8.58 5.41 -8.10
CA PRO A 165 9.67 6.39 -8.22
C PRO A 165 9.22 7.84 -8.31
N ASN A 166 8.08 8.07 -8.98
CA ASN A 166 7.54 9.41 -9.14
C ASN A 166 6.41 9.73 -8.16
N SER A 167 5.88 8.77 -7.38
CA SER A 167 4.71 8.97 -6.51
C SER A 167 3.49 9.49 -7.28
N VAL A 168 3.18 8.82 -8.39
CA VAL A 168 2.06 9.11 -9.29
C VAL A 168 1.28 7.82 -9.54
N VAL A 169 -0.03 7.91 -9.71
CA VAL A 169 -0.85 6.82 -10.26
C VAL A 169 -1.31 7.22 -11.65
N HIS A 170 -0.93 6.42 -12.64
CA HIS A 170 -1.34 6.57 -14.03
C HIS A 170 -2.63 5.79 -14.28
N VAL A 171 -3.63 6.45 -14.86
CA VAL A 171 -4.91 5.85 -15.21
C VAL A 171 -5.03 5.73 -16.72
N PHE A 172 -5.39 4.55 -17.20
CA PHE A 172 -5.56 4.26 -18.63
C PHE A 172 -6.95 3.69 -18.92
N ASP A 173 -7.56 4.11 -20.02
CA ASP A 173 -8.70 3.44 -20.63
C ASP A 173 -8.19 2.22 -21.41
N VAL A 174 -8.78 1.06 -21.11
CA VAL A 174 -8.45 -0.24 -21.70
C VAL A 174 -9.64 -0.87 -22.45
N SER A 175 -10.70 -0.11 -22.70
CA SER A 175 -11.95 -0.60 -23.33
C SER A 175 -11.76 -1.13 -24.76
N GLU A 176 -10.76 -0.63 -25.48
CA GLU A 176 -10.50 -0.99 -26.88
C GLU A 176 -9.54 -2.18 -27.05
N LEU A 177 -9.15 -2.87 -25.97
CA LEU A 177 -8.32 -4.07 -26.06
C LEU A 177 -9.08 -5.29 -26.59
N PRO A 178 -8.37 -6.22 -27.27
CA PRO A 178 -6.95 -6.18 -27.63
C PRO A 178 -6.67 -5.36 -28.91
N GLY A 179 -7.62 -4.60 -29.45
CA GLY A 179 -7.52 -3.94 -30.75
C GLY A 179 -6.69 -2.65 -30.78
N ARG A 180 -6.65 -1.89 -29.67
CA ARG A 180 -5.84 -0.67 -29.52
C ARG A 180 -5.05 -0.67 -28.21
N PRO A 181 -3.89 0.01 -28.17
CA PRO A 181 -3.12 0.14 -26.92
C PRO A 181 -3.89 0.92 -25.85
N PRO A 182 -3.58 0.71 -24.56
CA PRO A 182 -4.14 1.51 -23.46
C PRO A 182 -4.00 3.01 -23.72
N ARG A 183 -5.09 3.76 -23.50
CA ARG A 183 -5.13 5.21 -23.73
C ARG A 183 -5.01 5.95 -22.39
N PRO A 184 -4.02 6.83 -22.19
CA PRO A 184 -3.88 7.56 -20.93
C PRO A 184 -5.10 8.45 -20.70
N LEU A 185 -5.56 8.48 -19.45
CA LEU A 185 -6.65 9.32 -18.98
C LEU A 185 -6.13 10.42 -18.06
N GLU A 186 -5.33 10.07 -17.06
CA GLU A 186 -4.90 11.00 -16.02
C GLU A 186 -3.69 10.49 -15.24
N ASP A 187 -2.92 11.44 -14.69
CA ASP A 187 -1.82 11.21 -13.77
C ASP A 187 -2.18 11.82 -12.40
N ILE A 188 -2.45 10.97 -11.41
CA ILE A 188 -2.87 11.39 -10.07
C ILE A 188 -1.63 11.46 -9.17
N ARG A 189 -1.30 12.65 -8.68
CA ARG A 189 -0.15 12.85 -7.78
C ARG A 189 -0.51 12.42 -6.36
N LEU A 190 0.30 11.54 -5.77
CA LEU A 190 0.12 11.10 -4.38
C LEU A 190 0.43 12.23 -3.39
N SER A 191 -0.26 12.22 -2.25
CA SER A 191 -0.14 13.26 -1.22
C SER A 191 1.20 13.20 -0.48
N LYS A 192 1.80 12.00 -0.37
CA LYS A 192 3.11 11.76 0.23
C LYS A 192 4.01 10.99 -0.75
N PRO A 193 5.33 11.25 -0.72
CA PRO A 193 6.26 10.52 -1.58
C PRO A 193 6.44 9.07 -1.11
N ILE A 194 6.41 8.13 -2.04
CA ILE A 194 6.82 6.74 -1.79
C ILE A 194 8.34 6.71 -1.76
N SER A 195 8.91 6.62 -0.55
CA SER A 195 10.36 6.66 -0.37
C SER A 195 10.81 6.02 0.95
N GLY A 196 12.09 5.64 1.00
CA GLY A 196 12.70 4.97 2.14
C GLY A 196 12.37 3.48 2.21
N ASP A 197 12.60 2.90 3.38
CA ASP A 197 12.41 1.49 3.64
C ASP A 197 11.24 1.23 4.60
N GLU A 198 10.52 0.13 4.38
CA GLU A 198 9.61 -0.46 5.33
C GLU A 198 10.36 -0.86 6.61
N ASN A 199 9.78 -0.55 7.77
CA ASN A 199 10.35 -0.91 9.07
C ASN A 199 9.24 -1.31 10.07
N PRO A 200 9.26 -2.51 10.69
CA PRO A 200 10.21 -3.60 10.45
C PRO A 200 9.97 -4.29 9.10
N CYS A 201 11.04 -4.77 8.47
CA CYS A 201 10.96 -5.55 7.25
C CYS A 201 11.95 -6.72 7.31
N THR A 202 11.58 -7.84 6.71
CA THR A 202 12.42 -9.06 6.67
C THR A 202 13.13 -9.25 5.34
N HIS A 203 12.52 -8.88 4.19
CA HIS A 203 13.09 -9.05 2.85
C HIS A 203 12.52 -8.01 1.86
N ALA A 204 13.38 -7.44 0.99
CA ALA A 204 13.02 -6.43 -0.03
C ALA A 204 12.27 -5.21 0.54
N CYS A 205 12.98 -4.43 1.35
CA CYS A 205 12.40 -3.40 2.22
C CYS A 205 12.14 -2.06 1.56
N GLY A 206 12.59 -1.83 0.33
CA GLY A 206 12.29 -0.58 -0.36
C GLY A 206 10.78 -0.39 -0.46
N ARG A 207 10.29 0.79 -0.06
CA ARG A 207 8.91 1.17 -0.32
C ARG A 207 8.74 1.32 -1.83
N ILE A 208 7.99 0.38 -2.39
CA ILE A 208 7.69 0.31 -3.83
C ILE A 208 6.19 0.40 -4.09
N GLY A 209 5.40 0.48 -3.01
CA GLY A 209 3.96 0.63 -3.02
C GLY A 209 3.19 -0.58 -3.49
N SER A 210 1.89 -0.49 -3.32
CA SER A 210 0.90 -1.41 -3.87
C SER A 210 -0.33 -0.60 -4.27
N LEU A 211 -1.17 -1.19 -5.12
CA LEU A 211 -2.40 -0.53 -5.57
C LEU A 211 -3.51 -1.58 -5.58
N LEU A 212 -4.60 -1.30 -4.87
CA LEU A 212 -5.72 -2.23 -4.72
C LEU A 212 -7.04 -1.47 -4.86
N HIS A 213 -7.89 -1.90 -5.80
CA HIS A 213 -9.28 -1.45 -5.84
C HIS A 213 -10.10 -2.16 -4.76
N GLY A 214 -11.04 -1.43 -4.17
CA GLY A 214 -12.17 -2.02 -3.46
C GLY A 214 -13.05 -2.83 -4.41
N LYS A 215 -13.85 -3.74 -3.86
CA LYS A 215 -14.72 -4.68 -4.59
C LYS A 215 -15.71 -4.00 -5.54
N ASP A 216 -16.27 -2.87 -5.11
CA ASP A 216 -17.24 -2.10 -5.90
C ASP A 216 -16.57 -1.09 -6.85
N GLY A 217 -15.23 -1.04 -6.85
CA GLY A 217 -14.45 -0.13 -7.68
C GLY A 217 -14.49 1.33 -7.23
N ARG A 218 -15.15 1.67 -6.12
CA ARG A 218 -15.33 3.06 -5.69
C ARG A 218 -14.03 3.70 -5.19
N PHE A 219 -13.18 2.91 -4.54
CA PHE A 219 -11.94 3.39 -3.96
C PHE A 219 -10.73 2.61 -4.45
N VAL A 220 -9.61 3.30 -4.55
CA VAL A 220 -8.28 2.72 -4.74
C VAL A 220 -7.41 3.07 -3.54
N TYR A 221 -6.76 2.06 -2.98
CA TYR A 221 -5.89 2.18 -1.83
C TYR A 221 -4.43 2.05 -2.25
N VAL A 222 -3.59 3.01 -1.83
CA VAL A 222 -2.18 3.09 -2.21
C VAL A 222 -1.30 2.74 -1.02
N GLY A 223 -0.79 1.50 -0.99
CA GLY A 223 0.17 1.07 0.02
C GLY A 223 1.49 1.83 -0.11
N ASP A 224 2.19 2.00 1.01
CA ASP A 224 3.37 2.86 1.22
C ASP A 224 3.15 4.38 1.04
N ALA A 225 2.01 4.83 0.54
CA ALA A 225 1.64 6.25 0.45
C ALA A 225 0.47 6.65 1.35
N GLY A 226 -0.36 5.68 1.76
CA GLY A 226 -1.51 5.92 2.61
C GLY A 226 -2.76 6.41 1.89
N ASP A 227 -2.66 6.87 0.65
CA ASP A 227 -3.76 7.52 -0.04
C ASP A 227 -4.92 6.57 -0.34
N VAL A 228 -6.14 7.08 -0.14
CA VAL A 228 -7.38 6.51 -0.63
C VAL A 228 -7.94 7.45 -1.68
N ILE A 229 -8.07 6.97 -2.91
CA ILE A 229 -8.52 7.74 -4.06
C ILE A 229 -9.95 7.33 -4.37
N ASP A 230 -10.87 8.29 -4.49
CA ASP A 230 -12.21 8.05 -5.06
C ASP A 230 -12.09 7.93 -6.58
N THR A 231 -12.56 6.82 -7.18
CA THR A 231 -12.33 6.54 -8.61
C THR A 231 -13.23 7.34 -9.54
N HIS A 232 -14.32 7.93 -9.04
CA HIS A 232 -15.20 8.77 -9.85
C HIS A 232 -14.65 10.18 -9.95
N THR A 233 -14.19 10.75 -8.83
CA THR A 233 -13.62 12.11 -8.82
C THR A 233 -12.13 12.12 -9.12
N ARG A 234 -11.44 10.98 -8.92
CA ARG A 234 -9.98 10.81 -8.98
C ARG A 234 -9.23 11.68 -7.98
N GLU A 235 -9.91 12.03 -6.89
CA GLU A 235 -9.36 12.83 -5.81
C GLU A 235 -8.96 11.94 -4.63
N ILE A 236 -7.90 12.35 -3.92
CA ILE A 236 -7.52 11.74 -2.65
C ILE A 236 -8.51 12.19 -1.58
N VAL A 237 -9.29 11.24 -1.04
CA VAL A 237 -10.35 11.51 -0.06
C VAL A 237 -9.96 11.18 1.39
N ALA A 238 -8.91 10.38 1.57
CA ALA A 238 -8.34 10.06 2.87
C ALA A 238 -6.86 9.68 2.75
N ASN A 239 -6.14 9.72 3.87
CA ASN A 239 -4.80 9.16 3.99
C ASN A 239 -4.74 8.29 5.25
N LEU A 240 -4.58 6.98 5.09
CA LEU A 240 -4.58 6.01 6.17
C LEU A 240 -3.15 5.85 6.69
N GLU A 241 -2.91 6.30 7.93
CA GLU A 241 -1.56 6.26 8.48
C GLU A 241 -0.98 4.83 8.54
N ALA A 242 -1.85 3.83 8.72
CA ALA A 242 -1.46 2.42 8.72
C ALA A 242 -0.90 1.92 7.38
N LEU A 243 -1.22 2.59 6.27
CA LEU A 243 -0.77 2.19 4.93
C LEU A 243 0.60 2.76 4.55
N HIS A 244 1.18 3.73 5.26
CA HIS A 244 2.55 4.24 4.94
C HIS A 244 3.66 3.21 5.11
N ASN A 245 3.36 2.10 5.78
CA ASN A 245 4.31 1.05 6.07
C ASN A 245 3.64 -0.32 5.97
N SER A 246 2.71 -0.43 5.03
CA SER A 246 2.05 -1.69 4.69
C SER A 246 1.65 -1.69 3.22
N ARG A 247 1.82 -2.87 2.61
CA ARG A 247 1.27 -3.25 1.31
C ARG A 247 0.29 -4.42 1.44
N VAL A 248 -0.10 -4.74 2.68
CA VAL A 248 -0.95 -5.88 3.02
C VAL A 248 -2.26 -5.34 3.57
N GLN A 249 -3.28 -5.41 2.74
CA GLN A 249 -4.60 -4.91 3.05
C GLN A 249 -5.67 -5.76 2.35
N LEU A 250 -6.88 -5.72 2.89
CA LEU A 250 -8.01 -6.42 2.33
C LEU A 250 -9.32 -5.74 2.72
N GLU A 251 -10.28 -5.80 1.82
CA GLU A 251 -11.67 -5.43 2.10
C GLU A 251 -12.39 -6.59 2.81
N VAL A 252 -13.20 -6.26 3.81
CA VAL A 252 -14.05 -7.19 4.56
C VAL A 252 -15.45 -6.64 4.72
N ASP A 253 -16.44 -7.36 4.21
CA ASP A 253 -17.85 -7.15 4.54
C ASP A 253 -18.16 -7.85 5.86
N TRP A 254 -18.79 -7.18 6.82
CA TRP A 254 -19.36 -7.80 8.00
C TRP A 254 -20.87 -7.89 7.86
N ALA A 255 -21.38 -9.09 7.56
CA ALA A 255 -22.79 -9.33 7.28
C ALA A 255 -23.31 -10.53 8.09
N GLY A 256 -24.47 -10.37 8.72
CA GLY A 256 -25.10 -11.45 9.50
C GLY A 256 -24.21 -11.99 10.65
N GLY A 257 -23.40 -11.12 11.26
CA GLY A 257 -22.50 -11.49 12.36
C GLY A 257 -21.25 -12.25 11.94
N LYS A 258 -20.88 -12.24 10.65
CA LYS A 258 -19.73 -12.95 10.10
C LYS A 258 -18.94 -12.07 9.14
N ALA A 259 -17.63 -12.31 9.06
CA ALA A 259 -16.79 -11.75 8.01
C ALA A 259 -17.08 -12.46 6.67
N VAL A 260 -17.25 -11.67 5.63
CA VAL A 260 -17.44 -12.07 4.23
C VAL A 260 -16.38 -11.33 3.42
N PHE A 261 -15.56 -12.09 2.68
CA PHE A 261 -14.50 -11.51 1.86
C PHE A 261 -14.98 -11.37 0.41
N PRO A 262 -14.55 -10.34 -0.32
CA PRO A 262 -14.74 -10.26 -1.76
C PRO A 262 -14.24 -11.54 -2.44
N GLY A 263 -14.98 -12.04 -3.43
CA GLY A 263 -14.50 -13.11 -4.30
C GLY A 263 -13.28 -12.64 -5.10
N ARG A 264 -12.46 -13.57 -5.58
CA ARG A 264 -11.43 -13.24 -6.56
C ARG A 264 -12.13 -12.78 -7.85
N SER A 265 -11.87 -11.54 -8.28
CA SER A 265 -12.15 -11.06 -9.63
C SER A 265 -11.23 -11.74 -10.64
#